data_AF-A0A7C5MZW1-F1
#
_entry.id   AF-A0A7C5MZW1-F1
#
_cell.length_a   1.000
_cell.length_b   1.000
_cell.length_c   1.000
_cell.angle_alpha   90.00
_cell.angle_beta   90.00
_cell.angle_gamma   90.00
#
_symmetry.space_group_name_H-M   'P 1'
#
loop_
_entity.id
_entity.type
_entity.pdbx_description
1 polymer ?
#
loop_
_entity_poly.entity_id
_entity_poly.type
_entity_poly.pdbx_seq_one_letter_code
_entity_poly.pdbx_strand_id
1 'polypeptide(L)'
;MQRAAQLPEGATVPTWTRPIDALIDRAASQARIIGICTPKNATRAVAELAASIRAGAPRIPELTYDAPRGLDVRPTLERAALACEREGALGRCYASRLRELSLEIALCEHVGRPGFSELAAQRYARRDAHDDEADRVGRAWLATDHSPEDDAVQVISDDAGDPRSLLCRLREEIGARRLPVRVTVAKRLASLAATGPGVI
;
A
#
# COMPACT_ATOMS: atom_id res chain seq x y z
N MET A 1 -22.38 -23.59 -5.58
CA MET A 1 -22.80 -23.64 -4.16
C MET A 1 -21.82 -24.54 -3.40
N GLN A 2 -20.77 -23.97 -2.80
CA GLN A 2 -19.86 -24.69 -1.91
C GLN A 2 -20.52 -24.80 -0.53
N ARG A 3 -20.69 -26.03 -0.02
CA ARG A 3 -21.10 -26.29 1.36
C ARG A 3 -20.03 -25.70 2.29
N ALA A 4 -20.43 -24.79 3.18
CA ALA A 4 -19.61 -24.40 4.31
C ALA A 4 -19.28 -25.67 5.10
N ALA A 5 -18.01 -26.01 5.21
CA ALA A 5 -17.56 -27.13 6.04
C ALA A 5 -17.98 -26.83 7.48
N GLN A 6 -18.93 -27.60 8.01
CA GLN A 6 -19.23 -27.60 9.43
C GLN A 6 -17.95 -28.02 10.16
N LEU A 7 -17.43 -27.13 10.99
CA LEU A 7 -16.34 -27.45 11.90
C LEU A 7 -16.77 -28.63 12.77
N PRO A 8 -15.90 -29.64 12.98
CA PRO A 8 -16.25 -30.77 13.84
C PRO A 8 -16.60 -30.27 15.24
N GLU A 9 -17.75 -30.71 15.75
CA GLU A 9 -18.16 -30.45 17.13
C GLU A 9 -17.04 -30.91 18.08
N GLY A 10 -16.54 -29.99 18.91
CA GLY A 10 -15.46 -30.26 19.86
C GLY A 10 -14.06 -29.75 19.48
N ALA A 11 -13.91 -29.01 18.36
CA ALA A 11 -12.64 -28.35 18.07
C ALA A 11 -12.30 -27.28 19.13
N THR A 12 -11.36 -27.60 20.03
CA THR A 12 -10.86 -26.65 21.03
C THR A 12 -9.73 -25.81 20.44
N VAL A 13 -9.79 -24.49 20.63
CA VAL A 13 -8.71 -23.57 20.24
C VAL A 13 -7.44 -23.90 21.06
N PRO A 14 -6.27 -24.08 20.42
CA PRO A 14 -5.03 -24.36 21.15
C PRO A 14 -4.70 -23.24 22.14
N THR A 15 -4.23 -23.61 23.34
CA THR A 15 -3.99 -22.64 24.42
C THR A 15 -2.86 -21.65 24.10
N TRP A 16 -1.93 -22.02 23.23
CA TRP A 16 -0.83 -21.17 22.79
C TRP A 16 -1.29 -19.97 21.95
N THR A 17 -2.49 -19.98 21.36
CA THR A 17 -2.92 -18.88 20.46
C THR A 17 -3.16 -17.58 21.21
N ARG A 18 -3.76 -17.64 22.40
CA ARG A 18 -4.14 -16.44 23.19
C ARG A 18 -2.98 -15.45 23.45
N PRO A 19 -1.81 -15.87 23.97
CA PRO A 19 -0.70 -14.93 24.15
C PRO A 19 -0.15 -14.40 22.82
N ILE A 20 -0.26 -15.17 21.73
CA ILE A 20 0.15 -14.73 20.40
C ILE A 20 -0.83 -13.71 19.81
N ASP A 21 -2.14 -13.91 19.98
CA ASP A 21 -3.17 -12.95 19.58
C ASP A 21 -2.95 -11.59 20.26
N ALA A 22 -2.71 -11.60 21.58
CA ALA A 22 -2.41 -10.37 22.32
C ALA A 22 -1.14 -9.66 21.83
N LEU A 23 -0.11 -10.43 21.44
CA LEU A 23 1.11 -9.89 20.84
C LEU A 23 0.85 -9.28 19.46
N ILE A 24 0.06 -9.96 18.62
CA ILE A 24 -0.37 -9.49 17.30
C ILE A 24 -1.16 -8.19 17.42
N ASP A 25 -2.15 -8.13 18.31
CA ASP A 25 -2.99 -6.96 18.53
C ASP A 25 -2.16 -5.76 18.98
N ARG A 26 -1.24 -5.98 19.94
CA ARG A 26 -0.32 -4.94 20.40
C ARG A 26 0.55 -4.44 19.25
N ALA A 27 1.21 -5.33 18.52
CA ALA A 27 2.09 -4.96 17.41
C ALA A 27 1.34 -4.23 16.29
N ALA A 28 0.15 -4.71 15.90
CA ALA A 28 -0.70 -4.06 14.89
C ALA A 28 -1.12 -2.65 15.33
N SER A 29 -1.48 -2.49 16.62
CA SER A 29 -1.84 -1.18 17.19
C SER A 29 -0.69 -0.19 17.23
N GLN A 30 0.56 -0.66 17.19
CA GLN A 30 1.78 0.14 17.15
C GLN A 30 2.23 0.44 15.72
N ALA A 31 2.14 -0.54 14.82
CA ALA A 31 2.58 -0.41 13.43
C ALA A 31 1.79 0.67 12.69
N ARG A 32 0.44 0.71 12.80
CA ARG A 32 -0.46 1.69 12.15
C ARG A 32 0.11 2.31 10.87
N ILE A 33 0.52 1.46 9.92
CA ILE A 33 1.44 1.85 8.84
C ILE A 33 0.92 3.05 8.04
N ILE A 34 -0.38 3.10 7.77
CA ILE A 34 -1.01 4.23 7.08
C ILE A 34 -0.83 5.53 7.88
N GLY A 35 -1.07 5.50 9.19
CA GLY A 35 -0.93 6.67 10.05
C GLY A 35 0.52 7.16 10.12
N ILE A 36 1.49 6.25 10.29
CA ILE A 36 2.90 6.62 10.40
C ILE A 36 3.48 7.07 9.05
N CYS A 37 3.12 6.41 7.96
CA CYS A 37 3.55 6.75 6.60
C CYS A 37 2.79 7.94 6.01
N THR A 38 1.84 8.55 6.72
CA THR A 38 1.17 9.77 6.27
C THR A 38 1.98 10.99 6.71
N PRO A 39 2.46 11.83 5.79
CA PRO A 39 3.14 13.07 6.17
C PRO A 39 2.19 14.03 6.89
N LYS A 40 2.65 14.63 8.00
CA LYS A 40 1.89 15.63 8.77
C LYS A 40 1.51 16.85 7.94
N ASN A 41 2.39 17.24 7.03
CA ASN A 41 2.23 18.39 6.17
C ASN A 41 1.72 18.03 4.77
N ALA A 42 1.20 16.82 4.53
CA ALA A 42 0.80 16.36 3.20
C ALA A 42 -0.13 17.34 2.47
N THR A 43 -1.17 17.85 3.14
CA THR A 43 -2.11 18.80 2.53
C THR A 43 -1.42 20.09 2.08
N ARG A 44 -0.55 20.64 2.93
CA ARG A 44 0.22 21.85 2.63
C ARG A 44 1.23 21.59 1.49
N ALA A 45 1.97 20.50 1.58
CA ALA A 45 2.99 20.12 0.59
C ALA A 45 2.38 19.92 -0.81
N VAL A 46 1.19 19.30 -0.90
CA VAL A 46 0.46 19.15 -2.17
C VAL A 46 0.01 20.50 -2.73
N ALA A 47 -0.55 21.38 -1.89
CA ALA A 47 -0.99 22.71 -2.34
C ALA A 47 0.19 23.55 -2.88
N GLU A 48 1.33 23.47 -2.18
CA GLU A 48 2.57 24.12 -2.56
C GLU A 48 3.17 23.56 -3.86
N LEU A 49 3.20 22.24 -4.03
CA LEU A 49 3.63 21.57 -5.26
C LEU A 49 2.74 21.97 -6.44
N ALA A 50 1.42 21.97 -6.25
CA ALA A 50 0.48 22.37 -7.29
C ALA A 50 0.67 23.84 -7.71
N ALA A 51 0.97 24.72 -6.75
CA ALA A 51 1.29 26.12 -7.05
C ALA A 51 2.61 26.26 -7.83
N SER A 52 3.63 25.47 -7.47
CA SER A 52 4.95 25.53 -8.12
C SER A 52 4.88 25.02 -9.57
N ILE A 53 4.11 23.96 -9.83
CA ILE A 53 3.86 23.46 -11.18
C ILE A 53 3.14 24.51 -12.02
N ARG A 54 2.08 25.16 -11.51
CA ARG A 54 1.38 26.24 -12.22
C ARG A 54 2.27 27.44 -12.52
N ALA A 55 3.28 27.69 -11.68
CA ALA A 55 4.26 28.75 -11.87
C ALA A 55 5.40 28.36 -12.84
N GLY A 56 5.41 27.14 -13.40
CA GLY A 56 6.48 26.65 -14.26
C GLY A 56 7.79 26.36 -13.54
N ALA A 57 7.76 26.26 -12.20
CA ALA A 57 8.92 26.02 -11.34
C ALA A 57 8.65 24.81 -10.42
N PRO A 58 8.63 23.58 -10.95
CA PRO A 58 8.38 22.39 -10.16
C PRO A 58 9.44 22.24 -9.06
N ARG A 59 9.00 21.93 -7.85
CA ARG A 59 9.87 21.71 -6.69
C ARG A 59 9.56 20.36 -6.04
N ILE A 60 10.57 19.75 -5.43
CA ILE A 60 10.37 18.51 -4.66
C ILE A 60 9.69 18.89 -3.33
N PRO A 61 8.57 18.25 -2.95
CA PRO A 61 7.92 18.53 -1.68
C PRO A 61 8.75 18.00 -0.50
N GLU A 62 8.97 18.84 0.51
CA GLU A 62 9.58 18.42 1.77
C GLU A 62 8.50 17.83 2.69
N LEU A 63 8.47 16.50 2.81
CA LEU A 63 7.51 15.78 3.63
C LEU A 63 8.04 15.57 5.05
N THR A 64 7.18 15.82 6.04
CA THR A 64 7.50 15.65 7.46
C THR A 64 6.63 14.56 8.07
N TYR A 65 7.24 13.65 8.80
CA TYR A 65 6.58 12.49 9.40
C TYR A 65 6.70 12.51 10.92
N ASP A 66 5.82 11.78 11.60
CA ASP A 66 6.01 11.50 13.01
C ASP A 66 7.21 10.60 13.23
N ALA A 67 7.97 10.86 14.30
CA ALA A 67 8.97 9.90 14.73
C ALA A 67 8.24 8.64 15.22
N PRO A 68 8.57 7.45 14.69
CA PRO A 68 7.99 6.21 15.19
C PRO A 68 8.33 6.04 16.68
N ARG A 69 7.34 5.70 17.51
CA ARG A 69 7.51 5.49 18.96
C ARG A 69 7.10 4.08 19.36
N GLY A 70 7.89 3.46 20.23
CA GLY A 70 7.53 2.19 20.88
C GLY A 70 7.56 0.96 19.95
N LEU A 71 8.36 0.99 18.88
CA LEU A 71 8.46 -0.07 17.88
C LEU A 71 9.42 -1.23 18.24
N ASP A 72 9.94 -1.27 19.45
CA ASP A 72 10.88 -2.30 19.95
C ASP A 72 10.18 -3.64 20.30
N VAL A 73 9.34 -4.13 19.40
CA VAL A 73 8.67 -5.43 19.52
C VAL A 73 9.12 -6.43 18.46
N ARG A 74 9.86 -5.98 17.42
CA ARG A 74 10.31 -6.82 16.31
C ARG A 74 11.06 -8.09 16.77
N PRO A 75 12.08 -8.03 17.67
CA PRO A 75 12.76 -9.25 18.11
C PRO A 75 11.84 -10.24 18.84
N THR A 76 10.77 -9.74 19.47
CA THR A 76 9.78 -10.59 20.13
C THR A 76 8.84 -11.24 19.12
N LEU A 77 8.43 -10.51 18.06
CA LEU A 77 7.63 -11.07 16.96
C LEU A 77 8.37 -12.19 16.22
N GLU A 78 9.65 -11.99 15.91
CA GLU A 78 10.45 -13.01 15.20
C GLU A 78 10.62 -14.29 16.03
N ARG A 79 10.90 -14.15 17.34
CA ARG A 79 10.97 -15.31 18.25
C ARG A 79 9.63 -16.03 18.37
N ALA A 80 8.53 -15.28 18.46
CA ALA A 80 7.18 -15.85 18.49
C ALA A 80 6.84 -16.58 17.17
N ALA A 81 7.27 -16.05 16.02
CA ALA A 81 7.05 -16.69 14.73
C ALA A 81 7.76 -18.05 14.66
N LEU A 82 9.04 -18.11 15.06
CA LEU A 82 9.80 -19.37 15.14
C LEU A 82 9.15 -20.40 16.08
N ALA A 83 8.57 -19.95 17.19
CA ALA A 83 7.83 -20.83 18.09
C ALA A 83 6.55 -21.37 17.43
N CYS A 84 5.76 -20.50 16.79
CA CYS A 84 4.51 -20.87 16.12
C CYS A 84 4.73 -21.85 14.96
N GLU A 85 5.85 -21.81 14.25
CA GLU A 85 6.12 -22.76 13.15
C GLU A 85 6.09 -24.23 13.57
N ARG A 86 6.37 -24.51 14.85
CA ARG A 86 6.34 -25.86 15.42
C ARG A 86 4.92 -26.38 15.69
N GLU A 87 3.91 -25.51 15.63
CA GLU A 87 2.50 -25.79 15.96
C GLU A 87 1.64 -26.20 14.75
N GLY A 88 2.27 -26.79 13.72
CA GLY A 88 1.57 -27.32 12.55
C GLY A 88 1.01 -26.25 11.61
N ALA A 89 -0.11 -26.55 10.94
CA ALA A 89 -0.66 -25.69 9.89
C ALA A 89 -1.18 -24.34 10.42
N LEU A 90 -1.92 -24.36 11.54
CA LEU A 90 -2.37 -23.14 12.20
C LEU A 90 -1.19 -22.30 12.69
N GLY A 91 -0.20 -22.96 13.31
CA GLY A 91 1.05 -22.36 13.73
C GLY A 91 1.78 -21.59 12.61
N ARG A 92 1.86 -22.17 11.41
CA ARG A 92 2.42 -21.50 10.23
C ARG A 92 1.65 -20.24 9.84
N CYS A 93 0.31 -20.23 9.93
CA CYS A 93 -0.47 -19.02 9.67
C CYS A 93 -0.15 -17.89 10.67
N TYR A 94 -0.03 -18.22 11.96
CA TYR A 94 0.38 -17.26 12.99
C TYR A 94 1.81 -16.76 12.76
N ALA A 95 2.75 -17.66 12.44
CA ALA A 95 4.12 -17.32 12.13
C ALA A 95 4.23 -16.35 10.94
N SER A 96 3.47 -16.61 9.87
CA SER A 96 3.38 -15.68 8.73
C SER A 96 2.87 -14.32 9.15
N ARG A 97 1.79 -14.24 9.95
CA ARG A 97 1.24 -12.96 10.40
C ARG A 97 2.20 -12.17 11.29
N LEU A 98 2.92 -12.84 12.19
CA LEU A 98 3.93 -12.22 13.05
C LEU A 98 5.08 -11.61 12.23
N ARG A 99 5.53 -12.30 11.18
CA ARG A 99 6.56 -11.79 10.25
C ARG A 99 6.07 -10.62 9.42
N GLU A 100 4.83 -10.67 8.94
CA GLU A 100 4.21 -9.52 8.26
C GLU A 100 4.22 -8.29 9.17
N LEU A 101 3.83 -8.44 10.43
CA LEU A 101 3.86 -7.34 11.41
C LEU A 101 5.28 -6.85 11.69
N SER A 102 6.26 -7.76 11.77
CA SER A 102 7.67 -7.39 11.92
C SER A 102 8.17 -6.52 10.75
N LEU A 103 7.79 -6.87 9.51
CA LEU A 103 8.08 -6.07 8.31
C LEU A 103 7.34 -4.72 8.32
N GLU A 104 6.07 -4.69 8.71
CA GLU A 104 5.30 -3.44 8.82
C GLU A 104 5.92 -2.48 9.84
N ILE A 105 6.42 -3.00 10.96
CA ILE A 105 7.13 -2.20 11.96
C ILE A 105 8.46 -1.70 11.39
N ALA A 106 9.22 -2.56 10.70
CA ALA A 106 10.46 -2.15 10.04
C ALA A 106 10.23 -1.01 9.03
N LEU A 107 9.14 -1.09 8.26
CA LEU A 107 8.71 -0.03 7.35
C LEU A 107 8.48 1.29 8.09
N CYS A 108 7.75 1.23 9.19
CA CYS A 108 7.47 2.42 10.02
C CYS A 108 8.76 3.07 10.56
N GLU A 109 9.77 2.28 10.90
CA GLU A 109 11.09 2.78 11.35
C GLU A 109 11.88 3.50 10.23
N HIS A 110 11.60 3.17 8.97
CA HIS A 110 12.29 3.69 7.79
C HIS A 110 11.50 4.75 7.02
N VAL A 111 10.35 5.20 7.52
CA VAL A 111 9.57 6.25 6.85
C VAL A 111 10.43 7.50 6.65
N GLY A 112 10.51 7.98 5.40
CA GLY A 112 11.32 9.13 5.02
C GLY A 112 12.84 8.88 5.07
N ARG A 113 13.29 7.62 5.15
CA ARG A 113 14.71 7.23 5.20
C ARG A 113 15.06 6.25 4.07
N PRO A 114 16.36 6.14 3.70
CA PRO A 114 16.82 5.06 2.83
C PRO A 114 16.43 3.69 3.36
N GLY A 115 16.16 2.72 2.47
CA GLY A 115 15.76 1.35 2.83
C GLY A 115 14.25 1.11 2.94
N PHE A 116 13.43 2.17 2.97
CA PHE A 116 11.97 2.01 2.98
C PHE A 116 11.45 1.24 1.77
N SER A 117 11.94 1.57 0.56
CA SER A 117 11.51 0.93 -0.68
C SER A 117 11.85 -0.56 -0.72
N GLU A 118 13.03 -0.95 -0.25
CA GLU A 118 13.47 -2.35 -0.17
C GLU A 118 12.58 -3.15 0.80
N LEU A 119 12.27 -2.59 1.97
CA LEU A 119 11.35 -3.20 2.93
C LEU A 119 9.93 -3.28 2.38
N ALA A 120 9.49 -2.29 1.61
CA ALA A 120 8.18 -2.28 0.98
C ALA A 120 8.10 -3.39 -0.07
N ALA A 121 9.13 -3.50 -0.91
CA ALA A 121 9.24 -4.57 -1.89
C ALA A 121 9.17 -5.96 -1.21
N GLN A 122 9.81 -6.15 -0.06
CA GLN A 122 9.69 -7.40 0.72
C GLN A 122 8.26 -7.64 1.22
N ARG A 123 7.61 -6.61 1.80
CA ARG A 123 6.24 -6.72 2.35
C ARG A 123 5.19 -7.03 1.28
N TYR A 124 5.41 -6.52 0.07
CA TYR A 124 4.52 -6.69 -1.08
C TYR A 124 5.10 -7.65 -2.14
N ALA A 125 6.07 -8.49 -1.76
CA ALA A 125 6.70 -9.46 -2.67
C ALA A 125 5.79 -10.61 -3.08
N ARG A 126 4.62 -10.78 -2.44
CA ARG A 126 3.68 -11.85 -2.78
C ARG A 126 3.20 -11.62 -4.21
N ARG A 127 3.54 -12.57 -5.08
CA ARG A 127 3.08 -12.56 -6.46
C ARG A 127 1.86 -13.45 -6.69
N ASP A 128 0.97 -13.03 -7.55
CA ASP A 128 -0.11 -13.83 -8.14
C ASP A 128 0.10 -14.03 -9.66
N ALA A 129 -0.84 -14.72 -10.31
CA ALA A 129 -0.73 -15.06 -11.72
C ALA A 129 -0.84 -13.85 -12.67
N HIS A 130 -1.18 -12.67 -12.17
CA HIS A 130 -1.38 -11.45 -12.93
C HIS A 130 -0.19 -10.49 -12.85
N ASP A 131 0.73 -10.67 -11.90
CA ASP A 131 1.81 -9.69 -11.68
C ASP A 131 2.76 -9.57 -12.87
N ASP A 132 3.11 -10.66 -13.55
CA ASP A 132 3.98 -10.60 -14.72
C ASP A 132 3.35 -9.76 -15.86
N GLU A 133 2.03 -9.88 -16.01
CA GLU A 133 1.25 -9.13 -16.99
C GLU A 133 1.12 -7.67 -16.57
N ALA A 134 0.83 -7.40 -15.29
CA ALA A 134 0.78 -6.06 -14.74
C ALA A 134 2.13 -5.34 -14.89
N ASP A 135 3.23 -6.03 -14.56
CA ASP A 135 4.61 -5.58 -14.73
C ASP A 135 4.93 -5.27 -16.21
N ARG A 136 4.50 -6.15 -17.13
CA ARG A 136 4.68 -5.95 -18.57
C ARG A 136 3.94 -4.70 -19.06
N VAL A 137 2.68 -4.54 -18.66
CA VAL A 137 1.86 -3.37 -18.99
C VAL A 137 2.48 -2.10 -18.42
N GLY A 138 2.90 -2.12 -17.16
CA GLY A 138 3.55 -0.99 -16.50
C GLY A 138 4.85 -0.59 -17.20
N ARG A 139 5.73 -1.55 -17.53
CA ARG A 139 6.96 -1.28 -18.29
C ARG A 139 6.69 -0.74 -19.68
N ALA A 140 5.72 -1.29 -20.41
CA ALA A 140 5.36 -0.79 -21.73
C ALA A 140 4.86 0.66 -21.67
N TRP A 141 4.08 0.98 -20.65
CA TRP A 141 3.60 2.33 -20.42
C TRP A 141 4.73 3.31 -20.06
N LEU A 142 5.66 2.91 -19.19
CA LEU A 142 6.85 3.71 -18.83
C LEU A 142 7.81 3.91 -19.99
N ALA A 143 7.88 2.96 -20.92
CA ALA A 143 8.71 3.05 -22.12
C ALA A 143 8.06 3.89 -23.25
N THR A 144 6.79 4.24 -23.11
CA THR A 144 6.11 5.12 -24.07
C THR A 144 6.67 6.53 -23.90
N ASP A 145 7.16 7.12 -24.99
CA ASP A 145 7.58 8.52 -24.99
C ASP A 145 6.34 9.40 -24.84
N HIS A 146 6.16 9.97 -23.65
CA HIS A 146 5.08 10.88 -23.32
C HIS A 146 5.48 12.34 -23.54
N SER A 147 6.48 12.60 -24.38
CA SER A 147 6.83 13.97 -24.76
C SER A 147 5.54 14.69 -25.16
N PRO A 148 5.11 15.71 -24.37
CA PRO A 148 3.93 16.46 -24.75
C PRO A 148 4.23 17.04 -26.13
N GLU A 149 3.34 16.83 -27.09
CA GLU A 149 3.37 17.68 -28.28
C GLU A 149 3.37 19.12 -27.77
N ASP A 150 4.30 19.96 -28.23
CA ASP A 150 4.53 21.29 -27.65
C ASP A 150 3.26 22.18 -27.62
N ASP A 151 2.25 21.81 -28.43
CA ASP A 151 0.95 22.48 -28.54
C ASP A 151 -0.24 21.69 -27.94
N ALA A 152 0.00 20.57 -27.24
CA ALA A 152 -1.07 19.78 -26.65
C ALA A 152 -1.76 20.55 -25.52
N VAL A 153 -3.06 20.78 -25.67
CA VAL A 153 -3.90 21.41 -24.63
C VAL A 153 -3.89 20.53 -23.38
N GLN A 154 -3.31 21.04 -22.29
CA GLN A 154 -3.32 20.35 -21.00
C GLN A 154 -4.75 20.27 -20.45
N VAL A 155 -5.12 19.07 -19.98
CA VAL A 155 -6.44 18.78 -19.41
C VAL A 155 -6.27 18.38 -17.95
N ILE A 156 -7.13 18.89 -17.08
CA ILE A 156 -7.19 18.48 -15.68
C ILE A 156 -7.62 17.01 -15.64
N SER A 157 -6.80 16.14 -15.07
CA SER A 157 -6.97 14.69 -15.16
C SER A 157 -8.30 14.18 -14.57
N ASP A 158 -8.86 14.88 -13.57
CA ASP A 158 -10.11 14.52 -12.90
C ASP A 158 -11.31 15.41 -13.29
N ASP A 159 -11.22 16.18 -14.37
CA ASP A 159 -12.32 17.02 -14.85
C ASP A 159 -13.44 16.19 -15.48
N ALA A 160 -14.60 16.14 -14.84
CA ALA A 160 -15.78 15.43 -15.35
C ALA A 160 -16.45 16.14 -16.54
N GLY A 161 -16.09 17.39 -16.83
CA GLY A 161 -16.62 18.16 -17.96
C GLY A 161 -15.81 18.01 -19.25
N ASP A 162 -14.55 17.57 -19.18
CA ASP A 162 -13.71 17.37 -20.36
C ASP A 162 -13.65 15.87 -20.72
N PRO A 163 -14.13 15.45 -21.92
CA PRO A 163 -14.09 14.04 -22.33
C PRO A 163 -12.66 13.50 -22.47
N ARG A 164 -11.65 14.37 -22.61
CA ARG A 164 -10.25 13.98 -22.69
C ARG A 164 -9.63 13.72 -21.32
N SER A 165 -10.30 14.08 -20.23
CA SER A 165 -9.79 13.83 -18.88
C SER A 165 -9.62 12.34 -18.61
N LEU A 166 -8.65 12.00 -17.76
CA LEU A 166 -8.41 10.62 -17.35
C LEU A 166 -9.66 10.01 -16.70
N LEU A 167 -10.42 10.79 -15.93
CA LEU A 167 -11.69 10.37 -15.32
C LEU A 167 -12.70 9.90 -16.38
N CYS A 168 -12.90 10.69 -17.42
CA CYS A 168 -13.85 10.37 -18.49
C CYS A 168 -13.39 9.13 -19.28
N ARG A 169 -12.11 9.09 -19.67
CA ARG A 169 -11.54 7.95 -20.40
C ARG A 169 -11.57 6.65 -19.60
N LEU A 170 -11.28 6.68 -18.30
CA LEU A 170 -11.39 5.50 -17.43
C LEU A 170 -12.83 4.99 -17.32
N ARG A 171 -13.80 5.91 -17.21
CA ARG A 171 -15.23 5.53 -17.16
C ARG A 171 -15.69 4.90 -18.48
N GLU A 172 -15.26 5.47 -19.59
CA GLU A 172 -15.52 4.92 -20.92
C GLU A 172 -14.95 3.52 -21.06
N GLU A 173 -13.68 3.32 -20.69
CA GLU A 173 -13.00 2.02 -20.79
C GLU A 173 -13.66 0.94 -19.90
N ILE A 174 -14.05 1.31 -18.68
CA ILE A 174 -14.81 0.42 -17.78
C ILE A 174 -16.15 0.03 -18.38
N GLY A 175 -16.85 0.99 -18.98
CA GLY A 175 -18.12 0.76 -19.69
C GLY A 175 -17.94 -0.17 -20.88
N ALA A 176 -16.93 0.08 -21.72
CA ALA A 176 -16.61 -0.73 -22.89
C ALA A 176 -16.27 -2.18 -22.52
N ARG A 177 -15.50 -2.37 -21.44
CA ARG A 177 -15.12 -3.69 -20.91
C ARG A 177 -16.15 -4.33 -19.99
N ARG A 178 -17.25 -3.63 -19.67
CA ARG A 178 -18.31 -4.06 -18.74
C ARG A 178 -17.75 -4.53 -17.39
N LEU A 179 -16.74 -3.84 -16.87
CA LEU A 179 -16.12 -4.20 -15.60
C LEU A 179 -17.07 -3.86 -14.43
N PRO A 180 -17.19 -4.72 -13.39
CA PRO A 180 -18.08 -4.50 -12.26
C PRO A 180 -17.49 -3.53 -11.22
N VAL A 181 -16.96 -2.40 -11.68
CA VAL A 181 -16.29 -1.37 -10.86
C VAL A 181 -16.75 0.03 -11.27
N ARG A 182 -16.54 1.02 -10.39
CA ARG A 182 -16.92 2.42 -10.63
C ARG A 182 -15.74 3.34 -10.36
N VAL A 183 -15.53 4.33 -11.23
CA VAL A 183 -14.55 5.40 -11.00
C VAL A 183 -15.20 6.57 -10.27
N THR A 184 -14.68 6.85 -9.08
CA THR A 184 -15.06 7.99 -8.24
C THR A 184 -13.85 8.87 -7.96
N VAL A 185 -14.00 10.17 -8.16
CA VAL A 185 -12.99 11.15 -7.71
C VAL A 185 -13.20 11.39 -6.23
N ALA A 186 -12.19 11.07 -5.43
CA ALA A 186 -12.20 11.31 -3.99
C ALA A 186 -11.12 12.32 -3.64
N LYS A 187 -11.54 13.59 -3.46
CA LYS A 187 -10.64 14.73 -3.18
C LYS A 187 -9.82 14.61 -1.88
N ARG A 188 -10.14 13.64 -1.03
CA ARG A 188 -9.49 13.37 0.26
C ARG A 188 -8.88 11.98 0.38
N LEU A 189 -8.99 11.16 -0.66
CA LEU A 189 -8.09 10.03 -0.80
C LEU A 189 -6.77 10.65 -1.21
N ALA A 190 -5.94 11.01 -0.23
CA ALA A 190 -4.53 11.14 -0.52
C ALA A 190 -4.16 9.82 -1.22
N SER A 191 -3.59 9.89 -2.43
CA SER A 191 -2.86 8.76 -2.99
C SER A 191 -1.70 8.49 -2.04
N LEU A 192 -2.02 7.80 -0.94
CA LEU A 192 -1.10 7.29 0.08
C LEU A 192 -0.45 6.00 -0.41
N ALA A 193 -0.87 5.50 -1.57
CA ALA A 193 -0.21 4.44 -2.29
C ALA A 193 1.01 5.01 -3.02
N ALA A 194 2.16 4.86 -2.36
CA ALA A 194 3.42 4.47 -2.99
C ALA A 194 3.98 5.35 -4.13
N THR A 195 4.22 6.64 -3.86
CA THR A 195 5.20 7.38 -4.66
C THR A 195 6.61 7.10 -4.12
N GLY A 196 7.34 6.21 -4.76
CA GLY A 196 8.75 5.95 -4.53
C GLY A 196 9.46 5.64 -5.85
N PRO A 197 10.80 5.73 -5.92
CA PRO A 197 11.52 5.33 -7.12
C PRO A 197 11.13 3.91 -7.53
N GLY A 198 10.59 3.75 -8.74
CA GLY A 198 10.18 2.44 -9.28
C GLY A 198 8.80 1.93 -8.84
N VAL A 199 7.93 2.77 -8.27
CA VAL A 199 6.53 2.40 -7.98
C VAL A 199 5.57 3.24 -8.82
N ILE A 200 4.58 2.59 -9.45
CA ILE A 200 3.49 3.21 -10.22
C ILE A 200 2.39 3.68 -9.29
#